data_AF-A0AAV8XHS2-F1
#
_entry.id   AF-A0AAV8XHS2-F1
#
_cell.length_a   1.000
_cell.length_b   1.000
_cell.length_c   1.000
_cell.angle_alpha   90.00
_cell.angle_beta   90.00
_cell.angle_gamma   90.00
#
_symmetry.space_group_name_H-M   'P 1'
#
loop_
_entity.id
_entity.type
_entity.pdbx_description
1 polymer ?
#
loop_
_entity_poly.entity_id
_entity_poly.type
_entity_poly.pdbx_seq_one_letter_code
_entity_poly.pdbx_strand_id
1 'polypeptide(L)'
;EMATNHAIKFFVIVKLFKDNEKQLRRGENAYTSGHVKNMTFNSEMEPAILKGDVHASMKNRIYNVEVSVDLKNQVVTSSHCSCPRGQVFCHHLAALLYYAHYNISSTDVQRQWGTTASKISIDDPIETIDEIYTH
;
A
#
# COMPACT_ATOMS: atom_id res chain seq x y z
N GLU A 1 -16.62 1.33 -6.22
CA GLU A 1 -16.60 1.85 -4.84
C GLU A 1 -15.16 1.87 -4.39
N MET A 2 -14.60 3.05 -4.08
CA MET A 2 -13.19 3.17 -3.66
C MET A 2 -13.14 3.01 -2.14
N ALA A 3 -12.24 2.18 -1.61
CA ALA A 3 -12.08 2.01 -0.17
C ALA A 3 -11.78 3.37 0.48
N THR A 4 -12.62 3.82 1.42
CA THR A 4 -12.46 5.10 2.12
C THR A 4 -11.35 5.06 3.18
N ASN A 5 -10.85 3.87 3.51
CA ASN A 5 -9.78 3.68 4.48
C ASN A 5 -8.79 2.62 3.96
N HIS A 6 -7.63 3.06 3.47
CA HIS A 6 -6.64 2.25 2.75
C HIS A 6 -5.65 1.55 3.69
N ALA A 7 -5.34 0.27 3.46
CA ALA A 7 -4.34 -0.45 4.27
C ALA A 7 -2.94 0.16 4.14
N ILE A 8 -2.58 0.58 2.93
CA ILE A 8 -1.36 1.34 2.63
C ILE A 8 -1.79 2.76 2.28
N LYS A 9 -1.35 3.75 3.06
CA LYS A 9 -1.69 5.15 2.79
C LYS A 9 -0.85 5.71 1.63
N PHE A 10 -1.45 6.60 0.84
CA PHE A 10 -0.78 7.24 -0.30
C PHE A 10 0.54 7.95 0.07
N PHE A 11 0.58 8.59 1.25
CA PHE A 11 1.76 9.28 1.73
C PHE A 11 2.99 8.35 1.85
N VAL A 12 2.77 7.05 2.14
CA VAL A 12 3.84 6.05 2.23
C VAL A 12 4.52 5.89 0.87
N ILE A 13 3.73 5.84 -0.19
CA ILE A 13 4.20 5.70 -1.57
C ILE A 13 5.01 6.94 -1.97
N VAL A 14 4.47 8.15 -1.74
CA VAL A 14 5.15 9.40 -2.07
C VAL A 14 6.47 9.54 -1.29
N LYS A 15 6.46 9.23 0.01
CA LYS A 15 7.66 9.28 0.86
C LYS A 15 8.73 8.29 0.38
N LEU A 16 8.33 7.08 0.00
CA LEU A 16 9.24 6.05 -0.49
C LEU A 16 9.92 6.47 -1.81
N PHE A 17 9.19 7.17 -2.67
CA PHE A 17 9.67 7.62 -3.98
C PHE A 17 10.07 9.09 -4.04
N LYS A 18 10.33 9.76 -2.90
CA LYS A 18 10.60 11.20 -2.83
C LYS A 18 11.71 11.67 -3.80
N ASP A 19 12.76 10.87 -3.98
CA ASP A 19 13.90 11.16 -4.87
C ASP A 19 13.77 10.47 -6.23
N ASN A 20 12.62 9.83 -6.52
CA ASN A 20 12.38 8.95 -7.66
C ASN A 20 11.03 9.24 -8.35
N GLU A 21 10.64 10.52 -8.45
CA GLU A 21 9.33 10.96 -9.00
C GLU A 21 9.03 10.35 -10.38
N LYS A 22 10.04 10.25 -11.26
CA LYS A 22 9.86 9.63 -12.60
C LYS A 22 9.38 8.18 -12.50
N GLN A 23 9.85 7.42 -11.52
CA GLN A 23 9.42 6.03 -11.33
C GLN A 23 8.05 5.95 -10.66
N LEU A 24 7.74 6.89 -9.78
CA LEU A 24 6.41 7.03 -9.18
C LEU A 24 5.35 7.25 -10.26
N ARG A 25 5.52 8.26 -11.12
CA ARG A 25 4.60 8.55 -12.25
C ARG A 25 4.46 7.37 -13.21
N ARG A 26 5.58 6.72 -13.55
CA ARG A 26 5.53 5.51 -14.39
C ARG A 26 4.81 4.35 -13.72
N GLY A 27 4.88 4.25 -12.40
CA GLY A 27 4.17 3.23 -11.63
C GLY A 27 2.67 3.48 -11.61
N GLU A 28 2.26 4.73 -11.44
CA GLU A 28 0.85 5.14 -11.56
C GLU A 28 0.29 4.82 -12.95
N ASN A 29 1.04 5.14 -14.01
CA ASN A 29 0.66 4.78 -15.38
C ASN A 29 0.56 3.26 -15.57
N ALA A 30 1.46 2.48 -14.99
CA ALA A 30 1.41 1.02 -15.08
C ALA A 30 0.22 0.44 -14.30
N TYR A 31 -0.13 1.00 -13.14
CA TYR A 31 -1.33 0.65 -12.39
C TYR A 31 -2.61 0.93 -13.21
N THR A 32 -2.76 2.16 -13.69
CA THR A 32 -3.94 2.59 -14.48
C THR A 32 -4.08 1.85 -15.81
N SER A 33 -2.96 1.41 -16.41
CA SER A 33 -2.95 0.57 -17.62
C SER A 33 -3.20 -0.92 -17.35
N GLY A 34 -3.51 -1.33 -16.10
CA GLY A 34 -3.81 -2.72 -15.75
C GLY A 34 -2.59 -3.66 -15.87
N HIS A 35 -1.38 -3.16 -15.63
CA HIS A 35 -0.16 -3.97 -15.70
C HIS A 35 0.09 -4.82 -14.45
N VAL A 36 -0.58 -4.54 -13.32
CA VAL A 36 -0.59 -5.45 -12.16
C VAL A 36 -1.57 -6.58 -12.48
N LYS A 37 -1.06 -7.81 -12.59
CA LYS A 37 -1.85 -8.99 -13.01
C LYS A 37 -2.35 -9.81 -11.83
N ASN A 38 -1.49 -9.98 -10.84
CA ASN A 38 -1.81 -10.69 -9.60
C ASN A 38 -1.30 -9.87 -8.43
N MET A 39 -1.98 -9.97 -7.30
CA MET A 39 -1.58 -9.36 -6.04
C MET A 39 -2.05 -10.24 -4.89
N THR A 40 -1.17 -10.47 -3.91
CA THR A 40 -1.51 -11.08 -2.63
C THR A 40 -0.99 -10.21 -1.50
N PHE A 41 -1.77 -10.12 -0.43
CA PHE A 41 -1.41 -9.33 0.74
C PHE A 41 -1.66 -10.16 1.98
N ASN A 42 -0.59 -10.44 2.71
CA ASN A 42 -0.63 -11.15 3.97
C ASN A 42 -0.39 -10.15 5.11
N SER A 43 -1.48 -9.73 5.74
CA SER A 43 -1.47 -8.84 6.90
C SER A 43 -1.20 -9.54 8.23
N GLU A 44 -1.17 -10.88 8.27
CA GLU A 44 -0.91 -11.65 9.50
C GLU A 44 0.58 -11.73 9.84
N MET A 45 1.45 -11.45 8.86
CA MET A 45 2.89 -11.36 9.06
C MET A 45 3.28 -9.98 9.57
N GLU A 46 4.32 -9.92 10.41
CA GLU A 46 4.91 -8.67 10.89
C GLU A 46 6.40 -8.62 10.51
N PRO A 47 6.79 -7.79 9.53
CA PRO A 47 5.96 -6.87 8.73
C PRO A 47 5.03 -7.59 7.73
N ALA A 48 3.91 -6.96 7.38
CA ALA A 48 2.96 -7.47 6.40
C ALA A 48 3.63 -7.62 5.03
N ILE A 49 3.24 -8.65 4.27
CA ILE A 49 3.86 -8.96 2.98
C ILE A 49 2.87 -8.75 1.84
N LEU A 50 3.22 -7.83 0.94
CA LEU A 50 2.55 -7.60 -0.33
C LEU A 50 3.37 -8.22 -1.46
N LYS A 51 2.79 -9.14 -2.23
CA LYS A 51 3.41 -9.70 -3.44
C LYS A 51 2.55 -9.40 -4.65
N GLY A 52 3.17 -9.31 -5.82
CA GLY A 52 2.42 -9.18 -7.05
C GLY A 52 3.24 -9.36 -8.32
N ASP A 53 2.52 -9.58 -9.40
CA ASP A 53 3.05 -9.78 -10.74
C ASP A 53 2.77 -8.53 -11.57
N VAL A 54 3.83 -7.87 -12.04
CA VAL A 54 3.71 -6.62 -12.79
C VAL A 54 4.31 -6.77 -14.18
N HIS A 55 3.51 -6.48 -15.19
CA HIS A 55 3.91 -6.52 -16.58
C HIS A 55 4.88 -5.38 -16.92
N ALA A 56 5.93 -5.70 -17.67
CA ALA A 56 6.79 -4.70 -18.26
C ALA A 56 6.05 -3.96 -19.38
N SER A 57 6.24 -2.63 -19.49
CA SER A 57 5.52 -1.80 -20.47
C SER A 57 5.73 -2.20 -21.94
N MET A 58 6.86 -2.83 -22.29
CA MET A 58 7.28 -3.02 -23.69
C MET A 58 7.56 -4.48 -24.08
N LYS A 59 7.54 -5.40 -23.13
CA LYS A 59 7.89 -6.82 -23.37
C LYS A 59 6.80 -7.69 -22.74
N ASN A 60 6.53 -8.84 -23.35
CA ASN A 60 5.71 -9.89 -22.75
C ASN A 60 6.45 -10.58 -21.60
N ARG A 61 6.85 -9.78 -20.60
CA ARG A 61 7.62 -10.19 -19.44
C ARG A 61 6.93 -9.66 -18.20
N ILE A 62 6.77 -10.54 -17.23
CA ILE A 62 6.23 -10.26 -15.91
C ILE A 62 7.40 -10.22 -14.93
N TYR A 63 7.38 -9.26 -14.02
CA TYR A 63 8.29 -9.19 -12.89
C TYR A 63 7.52 -9.40 -11.60
N ASN A 64 8.08 -10.24 -10.74
CA ASN A 64 7.56 -10.46 -9.39
C ASN A 64 8.08 -9.34 -8.51
N VAL A 65 7.17 -8.75 -7.74
CA VAL A 65 7.44 -7.69 -6.78
C VAL A 65 7.01 -8.20 -5.41
N GLU A 66 7.84 -7.97 -4.41
CA GLU A 66 7.56 -8.28 -3.01
C GLU A 66 7.89 -7.05 -2.17
N VAL A 67 7.01 -6.71 -1.23
CA VAL A 67 7.13 -5.53 -0.37
C VAL A 67 6.76 -5.93 1.05
N SER A 68 7.65 -5.64 2.00
CA SER A 68 7.35 -5.73 3.41
C SER A 68 6.90 -4.37 3.93
N VAL A 69 5.75 -4.31 4.58
CA VAL A 69 5.12 -3.07 5.06
C VAL A 69 4.83 -3.19 6.55
N ASP A 70 5.41 -2.30 7.34
CA ASP A 70 4.99 -2.06 8.70
C ASP A 70 3.69 -1.24 8.65
N LEU A 71 2.55 -1.90 8.88
CA LEU A 71 1.24 -1.27 8.81
C LEU A 71 0.98 -0.30 9.96
N LYS A 72 1.62 -0.52 11.12
CA LYS A 72 1.48 0.32 12.30
C LYS A 72 2.18 1.66 12.10
N ASN A 73 3.42 1.63 11.64
CA ASN A 73 4.22 2.83 11.39
C ASN A 73 4.02 3.38 9.97
N GLN A 74 3.30 2.66 9.10
CA GLN A 74 3.05 3.02 7.70
C GLN A 74 4.37 3.25 6.95
N VAL A 75 5.27 2.25 7.01
CA VAL A 75 6.60 2.29 6.40
C VAL A 75 6.86 1.01 5.61
N VAL A 76 7.40 1.15 4.39
CA VAL A 76 7.96 0.02 3.65
C VAL A 76 9.33 -0.31 4.25
N THR A 77 9.47 -1.51 4.82
CA THR A 77 10.68 -1.95 5.52
C THR A 77 11.66 -2.68 4.59
N SER A 78 11.14 -3.36 3.58
CA SER A 78 11.96 -3.96 2.52
C SER A 78 11.18 -4.06 1.22
N SER A 79 11.88 -4.12 0.09
CA SER A 79 11.25 -4.41 -1.18
C SER A 79 12.19 -5.15 -2.11
N HIS A 80 11.61 -6.01 -2.93
CA HIS A 80 12.29 -6.74 -3.98
C HIS A 80 11.46 -6.65 -5.27
N CYS A 81 12.16 -6.55 -6.40
CA CYS A 81 11.55 -6.72 -7.70
C CYS A 81 12.54 -7.48 -8.59
N SER A 82 12.06 -8.50 -9.30
CA SER A 82 12.89 -9.33 -10.19
C SER A 82 13.31 -8.62 -11.49
N CYS A 83 12.97 -7.35 -11.66
CA CYS A 83 13.42 -6.57 -12.81
C CYS A 83 14.92 -6.22 -12.72
N PRO A 84 15.61 -5.98 -13.85
CA PRO A 84 17.04 -5.65 -13.85
C PRO A 84 17.43 -4.43 -13.01
N ARG A 85 16.46 -3.55 -12.70
CA ARG A 85 16.67 -2.39 -11.84
C ARG A 85 16.73 -2.75 -10.36
N GLY A 86 16.27 -3.94 -9.96
CA GLY A 86 16.48 -4.62 -8.68
C GLY A 86 16.59 -3.74 -7.43
N GLN A 87 15.59 -3.83 -6.55
CA GLN A 87 15.57 -3.31 -5.17
C GLN A 87 15.46 -1.78 -4.95
N VAL A 88 15.85 -0.91 -5.89
CA VAL A 88 16.02 0.53 -5.58
C VAL A 88 14.97 1.46 -6.21
N PHE A 89 13.66 1.21 -5.99
CA PHE A 89 12.57 2.06 -6.51
C PHE A 89 12.36 1.98 -8.04
N CYS A 90 11.80 0.86 -8.50
CA CYS A 90 11.33 0.71 -9.88
C CYS A 90 9.85 1.07 -10.01
N HIS A 91 9.40 1.40 -11.23
CA HIS A 91 7.98 1.65 -11.49
C HIS A 91 7.07 0.43 -11.22
N HIS A 92 7.58 -0.80 -11.26
CA HIS A 92 6.80 -1.99 -10.88
C HIS A 92 6.45 -1.99 -9.39
N LEU A 93 7.40 -1.58 -8.53
CA LEU A 93 7.18 -1.42 -7.10
C LEU A 93 6.12 -0.34 -6.83
N ALA A 94 6.23 0.82 -7.50
CA ALA A 94 5.23 1.86 -7.40
C ALA A 94 3.85 1.37 -7.86
N ALA A 95 3.77 0.68 -9.00
CA ALA A 95 2.51 0.14 -9.52
C ALA A 95 1.82 -0.82 -8.54
N LEU A 96 2.58 -1.72 -7.90
CA LEU A 96 2.03 -2.63 -6.91
C LEU A 96 1.53 -1.89 -5.66
N LEU A 97 2.26 -0.87 -5.19
CA LEU A 97 1.85 -0.04 -4.07
C LEU A 97 0.59 0.79 -4.37
N TYR A 98 0.47 1.33 -5.59
CA TYR A 98 -0.76 1.99 -6.05
C TYR A 98 -1.93 1.03 -6.07
N TYR A 99 -1.73 -0.18 -6.61
CA TYR A 99 -2.76 -1.19 -6.62
C TYR A 99 -3.22 -1.52 -5.20
N ALA A 100 -2.27 -1.76 -4.28
CA ALA A 100 -2.58 -2.05 -2.89
C ALA A 100 -3.31 -0.89 -2.19
N HIS A 101 -2.88 0.35 -2.42
CA HIS A 101 -3.56 1.53 -1.89
C HIS A 101 -5.03 1.57 -2.33
N TYR A 102 -5.31 1.43 -3.63
CA TYR A 102 -6.68 1.57 -4.13
C TYR A 102 -7.57 0.33 -3.95
N ASN A 103 -6.99 -0.87 -3.76
CA ASN A 103 -7.74 -2.13 -3.76
C ASN A 103 -7.70 -2.89 -2.43
N ILE A 104 -6.93 -2.45 -1.43
CA ILE A 104 -6.90 -3.08 -0.10
C ILE A 104 -7.44 -2.10 0.93
N SER A 105 -8.57 -2.46 1.54
CA SER A 105 -9.09 -1.68 2.66
C SER A 105 -8.35 -2.02 3.94
N SER A 106 -8.26 -1.04 4.83
CA SER A 106 -7.78 -1.21 6.20
C SER A 106 -8.63 -2.15 7.05
N THR A 107 -9.86 -2.46 6.62
CA THR A 107 -10.73 -3.47 7.24
C THR A 107 -10.45 -4.90 6.75
N ASP A 108 -9.83 -5.05 5.58
CA ASP A 108 -9.36 -6.34 5.06
C ASP A 108 -8.08 -6.82 5.75
N VAL A 109 -7.34 -5.90 6.39
CA VAL A 109 -6.30 -6.22 7.37
C VAL A 109 -7.03 -6.80 8.57
N GLN A 110 -6.98 -8.12 8.77
CA GLN A 110 -7.67 -8.76 9.89
C GLN A 110 -7.37 -8.02 11.19
N ARG A 111 -8.43 -7.61 11.89
CA ARG A 111 -8.39 -7.07 13.25
C ARG A 111 -7.59 -8.03 14.13
N GLN A 112 -6.35 -7.69 14.46
CA GLN A 112 -5.69 -8.27 15.63
C GLN A 112 -6.42 -7.75 16.88
N TRP A 113 -7.48 -8.45 17.30
CA TRP A 113 -8.05 -8.30 18.64
C TRP A 113 -7.77 -9.55 19.46
N GLY A 114 -6.92 -9.38 20.46
CA GLY A 114 -6.50 -10.39 21.43
C GLY A 114 -5.00 -10.26 21.66
N THR A 115 -4.53 -9.24 22.37
CA THR A 115 -4.17 -9.29 23.81
C THR A 115 -3.87 -7.83 24.21
N THR A 116 -4.43 -7.14 25.20
CA THR A 116 -5.16 -7.45 26.43
C THR A 116 -6.18 -6.31 26.64
N ALA A 117 -7.30 -6.58 27.31
CA ALA A 117 -8.24 -5.55 27.73
C ALA A 117 -7.54 -4.46 28.56
N SER A 118 -7.37 -3.27 27.97
CA SER A 118 -7.28 -2.02 28.72
C SER A 118 -8.55 -1.27 28.43
N LYS A 119 -9.38 -1.07 29.47
CA LYS A 119 -10.60 -0.28 29.39
C LYS A 119 -10.24 1.12 28.89
N ILE A 120 -10.53 1.41 27.63
CA ILE A 120 -10.66 2.78 27.17
C ILE A 120 -12.07 3.19 27.57
N SER A 121 -12.14 4.09 28.54
CA SER A 121 -13.36 4.72 29.02
C SER A 121 -14.10 5.35 27.84
N ILE A 122 -15.38 5.05 27.72
CA ILE A 122 -16.29 5.59 26.70
C ILE A 122 -16.73 6.95 27.21
N ASP A 123 -15.90 7.99 27.08
CA ASP A 123 -16.31 9.37 27.48
C ASP A 123 -15.66 10.49 26.65
N ASP A 124 -14.95 10.19 25.55
CA ASP A 124 -14.53 11.25 24.63
C ASP A 124 -15.55 11.36 23.48
N PRO A 125 -16.28 12.48 23.34
CA PRO A 125 -17.21 12.67 22.24
C PRO A 125 -16.44 12.69 20.92
N ILE A 126 -16.86 11.81 20.00
CA ILE A 126 -16.36 11.80 18.63
C ILE A 126 -16.99 12.99 17.93
N GLU A 127 -16.23 14.07 17.76
CA GLU A 127 -16.67 15.23 16.98
C GLU A 127 -16.86 14.82 15.51
N THR A 128 -18.04 15.14 14.99
CA THR A 128 -18.47 14.77 13.63
C THR A 128 -18.07 15.84 12.63
N ILE A 129 -17.95 15.46 11.36
CA ILE A 129 -17.56 16.37 10.26
C ILE A 129 -18.48 17.59 10.15
N ASP A 130 -19.76 17.45 10.51
CA ASP A 130 -20.74 18.55 10.53
C ASP A 130 -20.41 19.62 11.59
N GLU A 131 -19.76 19.26 12.70
CA GLU A 131 -19.31 20.23 13.72
C GLU A 131 -18.07 21.00 13.28
N ILE A 132 -17.27 20.45 12.35
CA ILE A 132 -16.02 21.05 11.87
C ILE A 132 -16.25 22.01 10.70
N TYR A 133 -17.33 21.85 9.93
CA TYR A 133 -17.59 22.61 8.70
C TYR A 133 -18.93 23.35 8.66
N THR A 134 -19.43 23.83 9.80
CA THR A 134 -20.56 24.78 9.81
C THR A 134 -20.07 26.22 9.77
N HIS A 135 -20.03 26.82 8.58
CA HIS A 135 -20.12 28.28 8.36
C HIS A 135 -21.02 28.57 7.17
#